data_AF-M0I363-F1
#
_entry.id   AF-M0I363-F1
#
_cell.length_a   1.000
_cell.length_b   1.000
_cell.length_c   1.000
_cell.angle_alpha   90.00
_cell.angle_beta   90.00
_cell.angle_gamma   90.00
#
_symmetry.space_group_name_H-M   'P 1'
#
loop_
_entity.id
_entity.type
_entity.pdbx_description
1 polymer ?
#
loop_
_entity_poly.entity_id
_entity_poly.type
_entity_poly.pdbx_seq_one_letter_code
_entity_poly.pdbx_strand_id
1 'polypeptide(L)'
;MYLTQFGGALTPLHADDGTIDWTLGFRDLQPAVTGQTSATLCDGKLYVGDYSDEDDYYPRLTIIDAESGEIDKRIPLPSVPKSGPILSNGTVVPRTKEGFIGLR
;
A
#
# COMPACT_ATOMS: atom_id res chain seq x y z
N MET A 1 -10.28 -11.84 -1.02
CA MET A 1 -8.83 -11.62 -0.96
C MET A 1 -8.46 -11.11 0.43
N TYR A 2 -7.57 -11.82 1.13
CA TYR A 2 -6.92 -11.30 2.34
C TYR A 2 -5.55 -10.75 1.97
N LEU A 3 -5.21 -9.59 2.51
CA LEU A 3 -3.87 -9.02 2.40
C LEU A 3 -3.07 -9.39 3.62
N THR A 4 -1.98 -10.12 3.41
CA THR A 4 -1.07 -10.51 4.48
C THR A 4 0.30 -9.93 4.23
N GLN A 5 0.90 -9.46 5.32
CA GLN A 5 2.31 -9.11 5.36
C GLN A 5 3.01 -10.14 6.23
N PHE A 6 3.85 -10.96 5.61
CA PHE A 6 4.66 -11.96 6.30
C PHE A 6 6.08 -11.89 5.76
N GLY A 7 7.08 -11.83 6.65
CA GLY A 7 8.49 -11.83 6.25
C GLY A 7 8.95 -10.66 5.36
N GLY A 8 8.19 -9.56 5.30
CA GLY A 8 8.54 -8.39 4.48
C GLY A 8 8.02 -8.43 3.04
N ALA A 9 7.13 -9.35 2.69
CA ALA A 9 6.42 -9.35 1.42
C ALA A 9 4.93 -9.03 1.62
N LEU A 10 4.32 -8.51 0.56
CA LEU A 10 2.89 -8.33 0.44
C LEU A 10 2.32 -9.45 -0.44
N THR A 11 1.36 -10.19 0.12
CA THR A 11 0.78 -11.35 -0.55
C THR A 11 -0.73 -11.34 -0.40
N PRO A 12 -1.49 -11.25 -1.51
CA PRO A 12 -2.90 -11.57 -1.52
C PRO A 12 -3.12 -13.07 -1.41
N LEU A 13 -4.12 -13.44 -0.63
CA LEU A 13 -4.60 -14.81 -0.50
C LEU A 13 -6.06 -14.87 -0.95
N HIS A 14 -6.40 -15.88 -1.73
CA HIS A 14 -7.79 -16.25 -1.95
C HIS A 14 -8.45 -16.58 -0.61
N ALA A 15 -9.67 -16.07 -0.41
CA ALA A 15 -10.37 -16.26 0.86
C ALA A 15 -10.88 -17.71 1.04
N ASP A 16 -11.06 -18.41 -0.07
CA ASP A 16 -11.74 -19.70 -0.11
C ASP A 16 -10.78 -20.88 0.13
N ASP A 17 -9.56 -20.80 -0.39
CA ASP A 17 -8.57 -21.89 -0.35
C ASP A 17 -7.18 -21.45 0.12
N GLY A 18 -6.97 -20.14 0.32
CA GLY A 18 -5.69 -19.58 0.76
C GLY A 18 -4.59 -19.63 -0.31
N THR A 19 -4.92 -19.84 -1.59
CA THR A 19 -3.91 -19.77 -2.65
C THR A 19 -3.38 -18.34 -2.82
N ILE A 20 -2.12 -18.24 -3.25
CA ILE A 20 -1.42 -16.99 -3.48
C ILE A 20 -1.49 -16.65 -4.97
N ASP A 21 -1.92 -15.43 -5.29
CA ASP A 21 -1.96 -14.94 -6.68
C ASP A 21 -0.61 -14.38 -7.11
N TRP A 22 -0.07 -13.46 -6.32
CA TRP A 22 1.21 -12.81 -6.55
C TRP A 22 1.94 -12.54 -5.24
N THR A 23 3.19 -12.10 -5.33
CA THR A 23 3.99 -11.68 -4.17
C THR A 23 4.83 -10.48 -4.55
N LEU A 24 4.62 -9.37 -3.85
CA LEU A 24 5.48 -8.19 -3.95
C LEU A 24 6.48 -8.20 -2.79
N GLY A 25 7.77 -8.30 -3.12
CA GLY A 25 8.83 -8.33 -2.12
C GLY A 25 9.14 -6.94 -1.56
N PHE A 26 9.91 -6.91 -0.46
CA PHE A 26 10.32 -5.66 0.20
C PHE A 26 11.10 -4.70 -0.72
N ARG A 27 11.71 -5.20 -1.80
CA ARG A 27 12.43 -4.36 -2.76
C ARG A 27 11.50 -3.55 -3.65
N ASP A 28 10.28 -4.04 -3.87
CA ASP A 28 9.30 -3.40 -4.74
C ASP A 28 8.37 -2.47 -3.96
N LEU A 29 8.15 -2.80 -2.69
CA LEU A 29 7.25 -2.11 -1.76
C LEU A 29 7.76 -2.20 -0.32
N GLN A 30 7.90 -1.06 0.36
CA GLN A 30 8.35 -1.02 1.76
C GLN A 30 7.30 -0.41 2.67
N PRO A 31 6.35 -1.20 3.19
CA PRO A 31 5.21 -0.69 3.94
C PRO A 31 5.67 0.20 5.09
N ALA A 32 5.06 1.38 5.17
CA ALA A 32 5.60 2.47 5.98
C ALA A 32 5.51 2.27 7.51
N VAL A 33 4.92 1.16 7.96
CA VAL A 33 4.62 0.91 9.37
C VAL A 33 5.17 -0.46 9.78
N THR A 34 5.90 -0.43 10.89
CA THR A 34 6.37 -1.58 11.66
C THR A 34 5.24 -2.59 11.88
N GLY A 35 5.16 -3.62 11.06
CA GLY A 35 4.34 -4.81 11.27
C GLY A 35 2.85 -4.71 10.92
N GLN A 36 2.36 -3.60 10.38
CA GLN A 36 0.97 -3.49 9.90
C GLN A 36 0.94 -2.84 8.53
N THR A 37 0.36 -3.51 7.54
CA THR A 37 0.25 -2.96 6.20
C THR A 37 -0.67 -1.74 6.21
N SER A 38 -0.12 -0.55 5.90
CA SER A 38 -0.91 0.66 5.65
C SER A 38 -1.58 0.57 4.29
N ALA A 39 -2.52 -0.37 4.13
CA ALA A 39 -3.16 -0.67 2.85
C ALA A 39 -4.69 -0.62 2.90
N THR A 40 -5.30 -0.24 1.78
CA THR A 40 -6.75 -0.26 1.56
C THR A 40 -7.07 -0.76 0.16
N LEU A 41 -7.96 -1.76 0.03
CA LEU A 41 -8.42 -2.31 -1.25
C LEU A 41 -9.76 -1.69 -1.63
N CYS A 42 -9.89 -1.18 -2.86
CA CYS A 42 -11.14 -0.67 -3.41
C CYS A 42 -11.10 -0.70 -4.93
N ASP A 43 -12.22 -1.08 -5.56
CA ASP A 43 -12.40 -1.08 -7.01
C ASP A 43 -11.24 -1.74 -7.78
N GLY A 44 -10.75 -2.88 -7.27
CA GLY A 44 -9.65 -3.63 -7.87
C GLY A 44 -8.26 -3.02 -7.69
N LYS A 45 -8.12 -1.96 -6.89
CA LYS A 45 -6.85 -1.30 -6.62
C LYS A 45 -6.49 -1.34 -5.14
N LEU A 46 -5.21 -1.61 -4.89
CA LEU A 46 -4.64 -1.58 -3.57
C LEU A 46 -3.82 -0.31 -3.38
N TYR A 47 -4.19 0.45 -2.36
CA TYR A 47 -3.56 1.71 -1.99
C TYR A 47 -2.67 1.49 -0.78
N VAL A 48 -1.35 1.50 -0.96
CA VAL A 48 -0.39 1.19 0.11
C VAL A 48 0.51 2.37 0.41
N GLY A 49 0.58 2.78 1.67
CA GLY A 49 1.60 3.71 2.14
C GLY A 49 2.94 3.00 2.33
N ASP A 50 3.99 3.45 1.64
CA ASP A 50 5.31 2.85 1.66
C ASP A 50 6.46 3.90 1.58
N TYR A 51 7.72 3.45 1.69
CA TYR A 51 8.92 4.27 1.48
C TYR A 51 9.79 3.73 0.33
N SER A 52 10.72 4.56 -0.13
CA SER A 52 11.86 4.14 -0.96
C SER A 52 13.12 4.00 -0.09
N ASP A 53 13.81 2.87 -0.15
CA ASP A 53 15.14 2.70 0.46
C ASP A 53 16.25 3.39 -0.36
N GLU A 54 16.04 3.57 -1.67
CA GLU A 54 17.08 4.11 -2.57
C GLU A 54 17.16 5.64 -2.56
N ASP A 55 16.09 6.32 -2.12
CA ASP A 55 16.01 7.78 -2.08
C ASP A 55 15.55 8.24 -0.68
N ASP A 56 16.48 8.44 0.26
CA ASP A 56 16.29 9.18 1.53
C ASP A 56 14.98 8.91 2.33
N TYR A 57 14.41 7.70 2.27
CA TYR A 57 13.10 7.40 2.88
C TYR A 57 11.97 8.32 2.40
N TYR A 58 11.90 8.64 1.10
CA TYR A 58 10.77 9.42 0.59
C TYR A 58 9.45 8.65 0.76
N PRO A 59 8.50 9.17 1.55
CA PRO A 59 7.23 8.51 1.75
C PRO A 59 6.38 8.63 0.49
N ARG A 60 5.66 7.57 0.17
CA ARG A 60 4.82 7.49 -1.02
C ARG A 60 3.53 6.73 -0.74
N LEU A 61 2.55 7.00 -1.60
CA LEU A 61 1.39 6.15 -1.80
C LEU A 61 1.60 5.37 -3.09
N THR A 62 1.70 4.06 -2.99
CA THR A 62 1.78 3.14 -4.11
C THR A 62 0.39 2.58 -4.41
N ILE A 63 0.00 2.63 -5.69
CA ILE A 63 -1.25 2.09 -6.21
C ILE A 63 -0.89 0.85 -7.02
N ILE A 64 -1.53 -0.26 -6.69
CA ILE A 64 -1.25 -1.58 -7.25
C ILE A 64 -2.55 -2.15 -7.79
N ASP A 65 -2.50 -2.74 -8.98
CA ASP A 65 -3.60 -3.55 -9.48
C ASP A 65 -3.73 -4.82 -8.61
N ALA A 66 -4.90 -5.04 -8.03
CA ALA A 66 -5.09 -6.12 -7.07
C ALA A 66 -5.09 -7.50 -7.74
N GLU A 67 -5.46 -7.59 -9.02
CA GLU A 67 -5.52 -8.86 -9.75
C GLU A 67 -4.13 -9.29 -10.20
N SER A 68 -3.34 -8.39 -10.79
CA SER A 68 -2.02 -8.71 -11.34
C SER A 68 -0.87 -8.50 -10.37
N GLY A 69 -1.03 -7.62 -9.38
CA GLY A 69 0.06 -7.17 -8.50
C GLY A 69 0.98 -6.13 -9.16
N GLU A 70 0.65 -5.63 -10.35
CA GLU A 70 1.43 -4.60 -11.03
C GLU A 70 1.27 -3.24 -10.35
N ILE A 71 2.38 -2.51 -10.23
CA ILE A 71 2.37 -1.15 -9.68
C ILE A 71 1.93 -0.17 -10.77
N ASP A 72 0.71 0.34 -10.64
CA ASP A 72 0.16 1.35 -11.55
C ASP A 72 0.85 2.71 -11.39
N LYS A 73 1.02 3.14 -10.14
CA LYS A 73 1.45 4.51 -9.83
C LYS A 73 2.12 4.60 -8.46
N ARG A 74 3.09 5.51 -8.35
CA ARG A 74 3.66 5.97 -7.08
C ARG A 74 3.46 7.47 -6.95
N ILE A 75 2.91 7.90 -5.82
CA ILE A 75 2.64 9.31 -5.54
C ILE A 75 3.49 9.73 -4.35
N PRO A 76 4.42 10.69 -4.50
CA PRO A 76 5.19 11.23 -3.37
C PRO A 76 4.25 11.84 -2.33
N LEU A 77 4.53 11.57 -1.06
CA LEU A 77 3.87 12.19 0.07
C LEU A 77 4.86 13.15 0.75
N PRO A 78 4.37 14.25 1.36
CA PRO A 78 5.19 15.16 2.15
C PRO A 78 5.60 14.57 3.50
N SER A 79 4.97 13.46 3.91
CA SER A 79 5.22 12.82 5.20
C SER A 79 4.80 11.35 5.20
N VAL A 80 5.42 10.60 6.10
CA VAL A 80 5.19 9.19 6.41
C VAL A 80 3.70 8.88 6.60
N PRO A 81 3.11 7.96 5.81
CA PRO A 81 1.78 7.42 6.10
C PRO A 81 1.82 6.49 7.33
N LYS A 82 0.91 6.73 8.29
CA LYS A 82 0.86 6.02 9.59
C LYS A 82 -0.23 4.95 9.68
N SER A 83 -1.09 4.86 8.69
CA SER A 83 -2.19 3.90 8.63
C SER A 83 -2.61 3.66 7.20
N GLY A 84 -3.46 2.65 6.98
CA GLY A 84 -4.19 2.48 5.72
C GLY A 84 -4.89 3.78 5.30
N PRO A 85 -4.85 4.15 4.01
CA PRO A 85 -5.58 5.30 3.49
C PRO A 85 -7.10 5.13 3.63
N ILE A 86 -7.82 6.21 3.87
CA ILE A 86 -9.28 6.21 3.80
C ILE A 86 -9.70 6.54 2.38
N LEU A 87 -10.68 5.82 1.84
CA LEU A 87 -11.26 6.12 0.53
C LEU A 87 -12.65 6.71 0.73
N SER A 88 -12.91 7.85 0.10
CA SER A 88 -14.21 8.52 0.16
C SER A 88 -14.48 9.30 -1.11
N ASN A 89 -15.56 8.96 -1.82
CA ASN A 89 -16.02 9.63 -3.04
C ASN A 89 -14.88 9.90 -4.07
N GLY A 90 -14.12 8.85 -4.39
CA GLY A 90 -12.99 8.93 -5.33
C GLY A 90 -11.76 9.69 -4.81
N THR A 91 -11.73 10.08 -3.53
CA THR A 91 -10.58 10.70 -2.89
C THR A 91 -9.87 9.69 -2.01
N VAL A 92 -8.55 9.56 -2.17
CA VAL A 92 -7.68 8.81 -1.27
C VAL A 92 -7.16 9.75 -0.19
N VAL A 93 -7.31 9.35 1.07
CA VAL A 93 -6.93 10.16 2.23
C VAL A 93 -5.94 9.41 3.11
N PRO A 94 -4.63 9.48 2.83
CA PRO A 94 -3.60 8.99 3.73
C PRO A 94 -3.54 9.85 4.99
N ARG A 95 -3.40 9.20 6.15
CA ARG A 95 -3.02 9.86 7.40
C ARG A 95 -1.51 9.84 7.51
N THR A 96 -0.91 11.01 7.65
CA THR A 96 0.54 11.18 7.87
C THR A 96 0.86 11.70 9.26
N LYS A 97 2.15 11.88 9.57
CA LYS A 97 2.57 12.58 10.80
C LYS A 97 2.08 14.04 10.83
N GLU A 98 2.07 14.70 9.68
CA GLU A 98 1.77 16.13 9.56
C GLU A 98 0.27 16.42 9.33
N GLY A 99 -0.55 15.39 9.13
CA GLY A 99 -1.99 15.54 8.93
C GLY A 99 -2.57 14.60 7.88
N PHE A 100 -3.76 14.94 7.37
CA PHE A 100 -4.43 14.21 6.30
C PHE A 100 -4.19 14.88 4.95
N ILE A 101 -4.02 14.07 3.92
CA ILE A 101 -3.77 14.55 2.54
C ILE A 101 -4.89 14.03 1.66
N GLY A 102 -5.58 14.90 0.92
CA GLY A 102 -6.57 14.46 -0.07
C GLY A 102 -5.94 14.32 -1.45
N LEU A 103 -5.99 13.12 -2.04
CA LEU A 103 -5.52 12.83 -3.39
C LEU A 103 -6.71 12.44 -4.28
N ARG A 104 -6.79 13.03 -5.48
CA ARG A 104 -7.81 12.75 -6.51
C ARG A 104 -7.14 12.39 -7.82
#